data_AF-A0A0Q7Z0S3-F1
#
_entry.id   AF-A0A0Q7Z0S3-F1
#
_cell.length_a   1.000
_cell.length_b   1.000
_cell.length_c   1.000
_cell.angle_alpha   90.00
_cell.angle_beta   90.00
_cell.angle_gamma   90.00
#
_symmetry.space_group_name_H-M   'P 1'
#
loop_
_entity.id
_entity.type
_entity.pdbx_description
1 polymer ?
#
loop_
_entity_poly.entity_id
_entity_poly.type
_entity_poly.pdbx_seq_one_letter_code
_entity_poly.pdbx_strand_id
1 'polypeptide(L)'
;MRRRRRRVVGGTLVVGSALLGRSLSTKPGSREFYVETLSLAGVWTAGGLLSGPLHLGWIEGQDTRLRRPLVTPVATGAGAFCLFYAATLVSRRIPLLDRAVSRVLLFAEEGQEGLVLATTLANGLAEEVFFRGALYSASNSHPVIVSTAVYSVVTASTRNPALVLAAGVMGALFGLQRRATGGLQASALTHVAWSALMVRFLPPLFRRAGGAPRS
;
A
#
# COMPACT_ATOMS: atom_id res chain seq x y z
N MET A 1 13.82 -24.02 8.84
CA MET A 1 12.71 -23.12 8.41
C MET A 1 13.07 -21.62 8.37
N ARG A 2 13.63 -21.02 9.43
CA ARG A 2 13.94 -19.57 9.49
C ARG A 2 14.91 -19.07 8.40
N ARG A 3 15.98 -19.82 8.07
CA ARG A 3 16.93 -19.45 6.99
C ARG A 3 16.26 -19.41 5.61
N ARG A 4 15.41 -20.41 5.29
CA ARG A 4 14.61 -20.43 4.05
C ARG A 4 13.68 -19.23 3.99
N ARG A 5 12.97 -18.92 5.09
CA ARG A 5 12.09 -17.76 5.20
C ARG A 5 12.80 -16.45 4.88
N ARG A 6 13.96 -16.22 5.49
CA ARG A 6 14.78 -15.01 5.26
C ARG A 6 15.28 -14.90 3.82
N ARG A 7 15.68 -16.01 3.20
CA ARG A 7 16.11 -16.02 1.79
C ARG A 7 14.96 -15.66 0.84
N VAL A 8 13.78 -16.25 1.05
CA VAL A 8 12.58 -15.92 0.24
C VAL A 8 12.23 -14.44 0.42
N VAL A 9 12.12 -13.96 1.66
CA VAL A 9 11.82 -12.55 1.94
C VAL A 9 12.85 -11.61 1.31
N GLY A 10 14.15 -11.90 1.46
CA GLY A 10 15.22 -11.10 0.86
C GLY A 10 15.16 -11.07 -0.67
N GLY A 11 14.97 -12.23 -1.31
CA GLY A 11 14.82 -12.31 -2.77
C GLY A 11 13.59 -11.57 -3.28
N THR A 12 12.43 -11.74 -2.63
CA THR A 12 11.20 -11.03 -2.97
C THR A 12 11.36 -9.52 -2.80
N LEU A 13 12.05 -9.05 -1.74
CA LEU A 13 12.32 -7.62 -1.54
C LEU A 13 13.12 -7.04 -2.71
N VAL A 14 14.17 -7.72 -3.17
CA VAL A 14 14.99 -7.23 -4.29
C VAL A 14 14.17 -7.15 -5.58
N VAL A 15 13.49 -8.24 -5.94
CA VAL A 15 12.69 -8.31 -7.17
C VAL A 15 11.52 -7.32 -7.12
N GLY A 16 10.78 -7.29 -6.01
CA GLY A 16 9.63 -6.41 -5.83
C GLY A 16 10.02 -4.93 -5.77
N SER A 17 11.15 -4.57 -5.16
CA SER A 17 11.63 -3.18 -5.17
C SER A 17 11.98 -2.70 -6.58
N ALA A 18 12.64 -3.54 -7.37
CA ALA A 18 12.98 -3.24 -8.76
C ALA A 18 11.72 -3.09 -9.62
N LEU A 19 10.77 -4.02 -9.51
CA LEU A 19 9.49 -3.95 -10.22
C LEU A 19 8.66 -2.74 -9.81
N LEU A 20 8.61 -2.39 -8.52
CA LEU A 20 7.89 -1.22 -8.03
C LEU A 20 8.46 0.07 -8.65
N GLY A 21 9.78 0.24 -8.63
CA GLY A 21 10.43 1.40 -9.21
C GLY A 21 10.26 1.49 -10.73
N ARG A 22 10.25 0.34 -11.42
CA ARG A 22 10.00 0.27 -12.87
C ARG A 22 8.56 0.61 -13.20
N SER A 23 7.58 0.08 -12.46
CA SER A 23 6.15 0.26 -12.74
C SER A 23 5.74 1.73 -12.76
N LEU A 24 6.24 2.53 -11.81
CA LEU A 24 5.97 3.98 -11.76
C LEU A 24 6.90 4.83 -12.65
N SER A 25 7.81 4.18 -13.38
CA SER A 25 8.58 4.80 -14.47
C SER A 25 7.94 4.55 -15.84
N THR A 26 6.94 3.67 -15.93
CA THR A 26 6.19 3.41 -17.18
C THR A 26 5.21 4.54 -17.50
N LYS A 27 4.72 4.58 -18.75
CA LYS A 27 3.69 5.53 -19.15
C LYS A 27 2.37 5.22 -18.42
N PRO A 28 1.74 6.20 -17.75
CA PRO A 28 0.41 6.06 -17.17
C PRO A 28 -0.60 5.48 -18.16
N GLY A 29 -1.47 4.58 -17.68
CA GLY A 29 -2.51 3.93 -18.48
C GLY A 29 -2.03 2.93 -19.55
N SER A 30 -0.72 2.71 -19.69
CA SER A 30 -0.17 1.76 -20.67
C SER A 30 -0.39 0.29 -20.28
N ARG A 31 -0.35 -0.61 -21.29
CA ARG A 31 -0.36 -2.06 -21.04
C ARG A 31 0.81 -2.50 -20.16
N GLU A 32 1.98 -1.90 -20.37
CA GLU A 32 3.19 -2.18 -19.59
C GLU A 32 2.97 -1.87 -18.11
N PHE A 33 2.39 -0.71 -17.79
CA PHE A 33 2.01 -0.34 -16.41
C PHE A 33 1.16 -1.43 -15.74
N TYR A 34 0.08 -1.89 -16.37
CA TYR A 34 -0.79 -2.91 -15.77
C TYR A 34 -0.09 -4.25 -15.61
N VAL A 35 0.69 -4.69 -16.60
CA VAL A 35 1.45 -5.95 -16.53
C VAL A 35 2.48 -5.89 -15.40
N GLU A 36 3.21 -4.79 -15.26
CA GLU A 36 4.20 -4.62 -14.21
C GLU A 36 3.56 -4.57 -12.83
N THR A 37 2.46 -3.83 -12.69
CA THR A 37 1.73 -3.67 -11.43
C THR A 37 1.09 -4.98 -10.99
N LEU A 38 0.56 -5.79 -11.91
CA LEU A 38 0.06 -7.13 -11.61
C LEU A 38 1.20 -8.12 -11.31
N SER A 39 2.32 -8.03 -12.02
CA SER A 39 3.50 -8.85 -11.75
C SER A 39 4.06 -8.57 -10.36
N LEU A 40 4.08 -7.30 -9.96
CA LEU A 40 4.48 -6.88 -8.62
C LEU A 40 3.57 -7.50 -7.54
N ALA A 41 2.24 -7.41 -7.71
CA ALA A 41 1.29 -8.07 -6.81
C ALA A 41 1.52 -9.59 -6.75
N GLY A 42 1.82 -10.21 -7.90
CA GLY A 42 2.19 -11.63 -7.98
C GLY A 42 3.46 -11.95 -7.18
N VAL A 43 4.51 -11.14 -7.31
CA VAL A 43 5.78 -11.29 -6.58
C VAL A 43 5.57 -11.19 -5.07
N TRP A 44 4.82 -10.18 -4.60
CA TRP A 44 4.51 -10.04 -3.18
C TRP A 44 3.70 -11.22 -2.65
N THR A 45 2.66 -11.62 -3.37
CA THR A 45 1.81 -12.76 -2.99
C THR A 45 2.61 -14.06 -2.93
N ALA A 46 3.40 -14.35 -3.97
CA ALA A 46 4.25 -15.54 -4.04
C ALA A 46 5.30 -15.54 -2.92
N GLY A 47 5.97 -14.42 -2.68
CA GLY A 47 6.91 -14.27 -1.56
C GLY A 47 6.25 -14.47 -0.20
N GLY A 48 5.02 -13.98 -0.05
CA GLY A 48 4.17 -14.19 1.12
C GLY A 48 3.90 -15.67 1.39
N LEU A 49 3.36 -16.37 0.39
CA LEU A 49 2.96 -17.78 0.48
C LEU A 49 4.16 -18.72 0.61
N LEU A 50 5.23 -18.49 -0.15
CA LEU A 50 6.44 -19.32 -0.11
C LEU A 50 7.22 -19.18 1.20
N SER A 51 7.03 -18.08 1.93
CA SER A 51 7.69 -17.77 3.20
C SER A 51 7.15 -18.59 4.39
N GLY A 52 5.92 -19.09 4.31
CA GLY A 52 5.31 -19.94 5.35
C GLY A 52 3.85 -19.56 5.64
N PRO A 53 3.22 -20.17 6.66
CA PRO A 53 1.79 -19.99 6.93
C PRO A 53 1.44 -18.53 7.20
N LEU A 54 0.44 -18.04 6.47
CA LEU A 54 -0.17 -16.73 6.65
C LEU A 54 -1.28 -16.85 7.69
N HIS A 55 -1.22 -16.03 8.74
CA HIS A 55 -2.24 -16.00 9.77
C HIS A 55 -3.21 -14.86 9.44
N LEU A 56 -4.47 -15.21 9.18
CA LEU A 56 -5.52 -14.23 8.91
C LEU A 56 -5.89 -13.43 10.17
N GLY A 57 -5.65 -14.00 11.36
CA GLY A 57 -5.89 -13.37 12.65
C GLY A 57 -7.34 -13.49 13.09
N TRP A 58 -7.55 -13.44 14.40
CA TRP A 58 -8.86 -13.38 15.03
C TRP A 58 -8.82 -12.23 16.02
N ILE A 59 -9.81 -11.33 16.00
CA ILE A 59 -9.93 -10.24 16.96
C ILE A 59 -10.88 -10.70 18.02
N GLU A 60 -10.36 -10.96 19.21
CA GLU A 60 -11.16 -11.26 20.39
C GLU A 60 -11.79 -9.94 20.87
N GLY A 61 -13.05 -9.73 20.50
CA GLY A 61 -13.84 -8.65 21.09
C GLY A 61 -14.04 -8.94 22.58
N GLN A 62 -14.12 -7.89 23.41
CA GLN A 62 -14.28 -7.91 24.88
C GLN A 62 -15.45 -8.75 25.44
N ASP A 63 -16.18 -9.49 24.62
CA ASP A 63 -17.51 -10.02 24.93
C ASP A 63 -17.72 -11.49 24.53
N THR A 64 -16.65 -12.26 24.37
CA THR A 64 -16.71 -13.73 24.16
C THR A 64 -17.58 -14.19 22.97
N ARG A 65 -17.86 -13.30 22.01
CA ARG A 65 -18.49 -13.61 20.72
C ARG A 65 -17.53 -13.26 19.59
N LEU A 66 -16.97 -14.30 18.94
CA LEU A 66 -16.09 -14.21 17.78
C LEU A 66 -16.83 -13.57 16.58
N ARG A 67 -16.80 -12.24 16.46
CA ARG A 67 -17.19 -11.53 15.23
C ARG A 67 -15.95 -10.93 14.60
N ARG A 68 -15.69 -11.25 13.33
CA ARG A 68 -14.67 -10.57 12.51
C ARG A 68 -15.10 -9.09 12.41
N PRO A 69 -14.39 -8.13 13.03
CA PRO A 69 -14.78 -6.73 12.94
C PRO A 69 -14.39 -6.27 11.54
N LEU A 70 -15.35 -6.32 10.63
CA LEU A 70 -15.20 -5.77 9.27
C LEU A 70 -15.32 -4.25 9.30
N VAL A 71 -16.16 -3.73 10.19
CA VAL A 71 -16.48 -2.31 10.29
C VAL A 71 -15.29 -1.50 10.79
N THR A 72 -14.64 -1.90 11.88
CA THR A 72 -13.54 -1.12 12.48
C THR A 72 -12.37 -0.89 11.53
N PRO A 73 -11.84 -1.91 10.80
CA PRO A 73 -10.76 -1.70 9.86
C PRO A 73 -11.18 -0.87 8.64
N VAL A 74 -12.40 -1.06 8.12
CA VAL A 74 -12.93 -0.24 7.02
C VAL A 74 -13.09 1.22 7.46
N ALA A 75 -13.65 1.47 8.64
CA ALA A 75 -13.75 2.80 9.22
C ALA A 75 -12.38 3.42 9.49
N THR A 76 -11.39 2.62 9.92
CA THR A 76 -10.00 3.07 10.07
C THR A 76 -9.40 3.47 8.71
N GLY A 77 -9.66 2.70 7.65
CA GLY A 77 -9.22 3.01 6.29
C GLY A 77 -9.87 4.31 5.78
N ALA A 78 -11.15 4.51 6.04
CA ALA A 78 -11.86 5.75 5.72
C ALA A 78 -11.33 6.95 6.52
N GLY A 79 -11.07 6.78 7.82
CA GLY A 79 -10.47 7.83 8.65
C GLY A 79 -9.06 8.20 8.19
N ALA A 80 -8.23 7.20 7.87
CA ALA A 80 -6.91 7.42 7.27
C ALA A 80 -7.03 8.15 5.93
N PHE A 81 -8.02 7.81 5.09
CA PHE A 81 -8.27 8.52 3.84
C PHE A 81 -8.60 9.99 4.11
N CYS A 82 -9.51 10.30 5.05
CA CYS A 82 -9.85 11.68 5.39
C CYS A 82 -8.62 12.48 5.85
N LEU A 83 -7.74 11.87 6.65
CA LEU A 83 -6.47 12.48 7.06
C LEU A 83 -5.55 12.76 5.87
N PHE A 84 -5.37 11.80 4.97
CA PHE A 84 -4.54 11.96 3.78
C PHE A 84 -5.12 12.96 2.80
N TYR A 85 -6.45 12.99 2.64
CA TYR A 85 -7.16 13.96 1.83
C TYR A 85 -6.93 15.37 2.34
N ALA A 86 -7.10 15.59 3.66
CA ALA A 86 -6.82 16.88 4.30
C ALA A 86 -5.33 17.27 4.18
N ALA A 87 -4.41 16.33 4.44
CA ALA A 87 -2.97 16.54 4.28
C ALA A 87 -2.62 16.93 2.83
N THR A 88 -3.32 16.34 1.86
CA THR A 88 -3.13 16.64 0.43
C THR A 88 -3.57 18.07 0.09
N LEU A 89 -4.64 18.58 0.70
CA LEU A 89 -5.05 19.98 0.54
C LEU A 89 -3.97 20.95 1.03
N VAL A 90 -3.29 20.60 2.13
CA VAL A 90 -2.16 21.38 2.65
C VAL A 90 -0.91 21.20 1.77
N SER A 91 -0.64 19.99 1.30
CA SER A 91 0.56 19.66 0.52
C SER A 91 0.64 20.40 -0.81
N ARG A 92 -0.50 20.84 -1.37
CA ARG A 92 -0.58 21.74 -2.54
C ARG A 92 0.15 23.07 -2.35
N ARG A 93 0.42 23.48 -1.09
CA ARG A 93 1.21 24.68 -0.77
C ARG A 93 2.71 24.43 -0.79
N ILE A 94 3.15 23.17 -0.83
CA ILE A 94 4.57 22.77 -0.79
C ILE A 94 4.94 22.23 -2.18
N PRO A 95 5.74 22.95 -2.99
CA PRO A 95 5.98 22.60 -4.40
C PRO A 95 6.52 21.18 -4.61
N LEU A 96 7.34 20.67 -3.68
CA LEU A 96 7.86 19.31 -3.76
C LEU A 96 6.76 18.26 -3.62
N LEU A 97 5.86 18.44 -2.65
CA LEU A 97 4.77 17.50 -2.38
C LEU A 97 3.66 17.62 -3.41
N ASP A 98 3.33 18.83 -3.86
CA ASP A 98 2.35 19.05 -4.93
C ASP A 98 2.72 18.29 -6.21
N ARG A 99 3.99 18.39 -6.65
CA ARG A 99 4.50 17.64 -7.81
C ARG A 99 4.49 16.13 -7.56
N ALA A 100 4.88 15.69 -6.35
CA ALA A 100 4.96 14.29 -6.00
C ALA A 100 3.57 13.63 -5.99
N VAL A 101 2.56 14.28 -5.38
CA VAL A 101 1.18 13.81 -5.38
C VAL A 101 0.59 13.85 -6.79
N SER A 102 0.77 14.95 -7.52
CA SER A 102 0.27 15.05 -8.90
C SER A 102 0.83 13.93 -9.79
N ARG A 103 2.13 13.63 -9.70
CA ARG A 103 2.78 12.59 -10.51
C ARG A 103 2.17 11.21 -10.28
N VAL A 104 1.83 10.84 -9.04
CA VAL A 104 1.23 9.53 -8.79
C VAL A 104 -0.24 9.50 -9.22
N LEU A 105 -0.96 10.61 -9.08
CA LEU A 105 -2.37 10.69 -9.49
C LEU A 105 -2.56 10.60 -11.01
N LEU A 106 -1.55 10.98 -11.81
CA LEU A 106 -1.59 10.77 -13.27
C LEU A 106 -1.86 9.32 -13.66
N PHE A 107 -1.39 8.34 -12.89
CA PHE A 107 -1.67 6.92 -13.15
C PHE A 107 -3.15 6.58 -13.01
N ALA A 108 -3.87 7.27 -12.13
CA ALA A 108 -5.31 7.13 -11.97
C ALA A 108 -6.12 7.99 -12.94
N GLU A 109 -5.57 9.10 -13.42
CA GLU A 109 -6.23 9.99 -14.39
C GLU A 109 -6.15 9.46 -15.83
N GLU A 110 -4.97 8.98 -16.25
CA GLU A 110 -4.75 8.48 -17.61
C GLU A 110 -5.12 6.99 -17.77
N GLY A 111 -5.24 6.28 -16.65
CA GLY A 111 -5.61 4.87 -16.65
C GLY A 111 -7.12 4.64 -16.80
N GLN A 112 -7.47 3.43 -17.24
CA GLN A 112 -8.86 2.97 -17.22
C GLN A 112 -9.27 2.76 -15.76
N GLU A 113 -10.27 3.49 -15.28
CA GLU A 113 -10.68 3.55 -13.87
C GLU A 113 -10.80 2.15 -13.23
N GLY A 114 -11.49 1.22 -13.91
CA GLY A 114 -11.66 -0.15 -13.42
C GLY A 114 -10.36 -0.94 -13.30
N LEU A 115 -9.44 -0.80 -14.27
CA LEU A 115 -8.15 -1.49 -14.22
C LEU A 115 -7.23 -0.89 -13.16
N VAL A 116 -7.16 0.45 -13.06
CA VAL A 116 -6.38 1.12 -12.02
C VAL A 116 -6.87 0.73 -10.63
N LEU A 117 -8.19 0.73 -10.42
CA LEU A 117 -8.76 0.30 -9.16
C LEU A 117 -8.39 -1.17 -8.89
N ALA A 118 -8.64 -2.07 -9.84
CA ALA A 118 -8.34 -3.49 -9.68
C ALA A 118 -6.86 -3.75 -9.35
N THR A 119 -5.93 -3.14 -10.09
CA THR A 119 -4.50 -3.31 -9.84
C THR A 119 -4.05 -2.70 -8.52
N THR A 120 -4.62 -1.55 -8.13
CA THR A 120 -4.35 -0.90 -6.84
C THR A 120 -4.82 -1.78 -5.68
N LEU A 121 -6.04 -2.31 -5.74
CA LEU A 121 -6.57 -3.20 -4.69
C LEU A 121 -5.79 -4.52 -4.61
N ALA A 122 -5.44 -5.10 -5.76
CA ALA A 122 -4.61 -6.29 -5.82
C ALA A 122 -3.23 -6.06 -5.19
N ASN A 123 -2.58 -4.91 -5.47
CA ASN A 123 -1.31 -4.58 -4.84
C ASN A 123 -1.46 -4.34 -3.35
N GLY A 124 -2.47 -3.61 -2.90
CA GLY A 124 -2.69 -3.37 -1.47
C GLY A 124 -2.83 -4.68 -0.69
N LEU A 125 -3.60 -5.64 -1.21
CA LEU A 125 -3.74 -6.95 -0.59
C LEU A 125 -2.41 -7.75 -0.63
N ALA A 126 -1.73 -7.76 -1.77
CA ALA A 126 -0.48 -8.50 -1.95
C ALA A 126 0.64 -7.95 -1.04
N GLU A 127 0.72 -6.63 -0.89
CA GLU A 127 1.63 -5.97 0.04
C GLU A 127 1.36 -6.41 1.48
N GLU A 128 0.09 -6.49 1.92
CA GLU A 128 -0.22 -6.95 3.27
C GLU A 128 0.16 -8.43 3.48
N VAL A 129 -0.06 -9.27 2.48
CA VAL A 129 0.40 -10.67 2.46
C VAL A 129 1.92 -10.76 2.65
N PHE A 130 2.69 -9.89 1.99
CA PHE A 130 4.13 -9.91 2.08
C PHE A 130 4.68 -9.19 3.33
N PHE A 131 4.39 -7.90 3.50
CA PHE A 131 4.96 -7.06 4.55
C PHE A 131 4.42 -7.42 5.93
N ARG A 132 3.09 -7.64 6.08
CA ARG A 132 2.45 -7.94 7.38
C ARG A 132 2.31 -9.44 7.62
N GLY A 133 2.40 -10.24 6.57
CA GLY A 133 2.52 -11.70 6.66
C GLY A 133 3.98 -12.14 6.77
N ALA A 134 4.66 -12.29 5.63
CA ALA A 134 5.98 -12.91 5.55
C ALA A 134 7.10 -12.15 6.28
N LEU A 135 7.26 -10.85 6.00
CA LEU A 135 8.34 -10.03 6.56
C LEU A 135 8.16 -9.80 8.06
N TYR A 136 6.95 -9.43 8.48
CA TYR A 136 6.59 -9.26 9.89
C TYR A 136 6.91 -10.53 10.69
N SER A 137 6.50 -11.70 10.17
CA SER A 137 6.73 -12.99 10.84
C SER A 137 8.16 -13.52 10.73
N ALA A 138 8.99 -12.92 9.86
CA ALA A 138 10.42 -13.23 9.76
C ALA A 138 11.28 -12.37 10.71
N SER A 139 10.71 -11.30 11.25
CA SER A 139 11.37 -10.35 12.16
C SER A 139 11.34 -10.88 13.59
N ASN A 140 12.49 -10.83 14.29
CA ASN A 140 12.63 -11.34 15.66
C ASN A 140 12.30 -10.29 16.73
N SER A 141 12.58 -9.03 16.43
CA SER A 141 12.45 -7.92 17.37
C SER A 141 11.80 -6.75 16.64
N HIS A 142 10.92 -6.04 17.33
CA HIS A 142 10.22 -4.86 16.82
C HIS A 142 9.57 -5.06 15.42
N PRO A 143 8.77 -6.11 15.20
CA PRO A 143 8.25 -6.46 13.87
C PRO A 143 7.42 -5.35 13.21
N VAL A 144 6.74 -4.51 14.01
CA VAL A 144 6.04 -3.31 13.54
C VAL A 144 7.02 -2.32 12.90
N ILE A 145 8.11 -2.00 13.60
CA ILE A 145 9.12 -1.03 13.14
C ILE A 145 9.84 -1.59 11.92
N VAL A 146 10.29 -2.84 11.97
CA VAL A 146 11.04 -3.47 10.87
C VAL A 146 10.20 -3.55 9.60
N SER A 147 8.97 -4.05 9.69
CA SER A 147 8.09 -4.14 8.51
C SER A 147 7.74 -2.77 7.93
N THR A 148 7.55 -1.77 8.78
CA THR A 148 7.29 -0.38 8.36
C THR A 148 8.51 0.24 7.69
N ALA A 149 9.68 0.14 8.30
CA ALA A 149 10.92 0.72 7.76
C ALA A 149 11.28 0.09 6.42
N VAL A 150 11.21 -1.24 6.31
CA VAL A 150 11.46 -1.94 5.05
C VAL A 150 10.41 -1.56 4.01
N TYR A 151 9.13 -1.46 4.38
CA TYR A 151 8.09 -1.00 3.46
C TYR A 151 8.40 0.40 2.92
N SER A 152 8.72 1.36 3.78
CA SER A 152 9.13 2.72 3.36
C SER A 152 10.37 2.72 2.46
N VAL A 153 11.38 1.89 2.77
CA VAL A 153 12.61 1.77 1.95
C VAL A 153 12.31 1.18 0.58
N VAL A 154 11.48 0.13 0.51
CA VAL A 154 11.02 -0.44 -0.77
C VAL A 154 10.25 0.61 -1.55
N THR A 155 9.30 1.31 -0.92
CA THR A 155 8.54 2.39 -1.55
C THR A 155 9.43 3.54 -2.03
N ALA A 156 10.61 3.76 -1.45
CA ALA A 156 11.54 4.76 -1.95
C ALA A 156 12.03 4.46 -3.38
N SER A 157 11.92 3.21 -3.87
CA SER A 157 12.22 2.88 -5.27
C SER A 157 11.29 3.59 -6.27
N THR A 158 10.12 4.02 -5.82
CA THR A 158 9.19 4.86 -6.60
C THR A 158 9.73 6.27 -6.88
N ARG A 159 10.75 6.70 -6.13
CA ARG A 159 11.31 8.06 -6.16
C ARG A 159 10.26 9.14 -5.91
N ASN A 160 9.23 8.80 -5.13
CA ASN A 160 8.13 9.69 -4.80
C ASN A 160 8.08 9.93 -3.28
N PRO A 161 8.46 11.14 -2.79
CA PRO A 161 8.50 11.40 -1.35
C PRO A 161 7.11 11.33 -0.69
N ALA A 162 6.04 11.66 -1.41
CA ALA A 162 4.68 11.54 -0.87
C ALA A 162 4.31 10.06 -0.63
N LEU A 163 4.68 9.15 -1.53
CA LEU A 163 4.48 7.71 -1.32
C LEU A 163 5.32 7.16 -0.17
N VAL A 164 6.56 7.62 -0.01
CA VAL A 164 7.42 7.18 1.11
C VAL A 164 6.84 7.62 2.46
N LEU A 165 6.36 8.87 2.55
CA LEU A 165 5.67 9.37 3.75
C LEU A 165 4.39 8.57 4.03
N ALA A 166 3.60 8.31 2.98
CA ALA A 166 2.41 7.47 3.08
C ALA A 166 2.75 6.07 3.60
N ALA A 167 3.79 5.44 3.04
CA ALA A 167 4.26 4.12 3.44
C ALA A 167 4.72 4.07 4.90
N GLY A 168 5.36 5.14 5.41
CA GLY A 168 5.73 5.23 6.82
C GLY A 168 4.51 5.25 7.74
N VAL A 169 3.55 6.15 7.48
CA VAL A 169 2.34 6.33 8.31
C VAL A 169 1.43 5.10 8.23
N MET A 170 1.04 4.72 7.01
CA MET A 170 0.16 3.58 6.79
C MET A 170 0.86 2.29 7.21
N GLY A 171 2.17 2.19 6.97
CA GLY A 171 2.92 1.01 7.34
C GLY A 171 2.95 0.76 8.85
N ALA A 172 3.10 1.82 9.64
CA ALA A 172 2.99 1.76 11.09
C ALA A 172 1.57 1.35 11.51
N LEU A 173 0.54 1.98 10.94
CA LEU A 173 -0.87 1.64 11.20
C LEU A 173 -1.16 0.15 10.93
N PHE A 174 -0.79 -0.34 9.76
CA PHE A 174 -0.97 -1.75 9.37
C PHE A 174 -0.18 -2.69 10.28
N GLY A 175 1.06 -2.33 10.65
CA GLY A 175 1.87 -3.10 11.59
C GLY A 175 1.24 -3.17 12.99
N LEU A 176 0.64 -2.07 13.46
CA LEU A 176 -0.09 -2.02 14.73
C LEU A 176 -1.37 -2.85 14.69
N GLN A 177 -2.14 -2.78 13.59
CA GLN A 177 -3.30 -3.65 13.37
C GLN A 177 -2.88 -5.12 13.33
N ARG A 178 -1.80 -5.46 12.63
CA ARG A 178 -1.27 -6.83 12.61
C ARG A 178 -0.88 -7.31 14.00
N ARG A 179 -0.33 -6.44 14.85
CA ARG A 179 0.02 -6.75 16.24
C ARG A 179 -1.21 -6.98 17.12
N ALA A 180 -2.21 -6.08 17.02
CA ALA A 180 -3.41 -6.12 17.85
C ALA A 180 -4.34 -7.30 17.52
N THR A 181 -4.32 -7.78 16.27
CA THR A 181 -5.33 -8.71 15.74
C THR A 181 -4.78 -10.12 15.48
N GLY A 182 -3.47 -10.32 15.64
CA GLY A 182 -2.85 -11.62 15.37
C GLY A 182 -2.82 -12.03 13.90
N GLY A 183 -3.31 -11.20 12.96
CA GLY A 183 -3.22 -11.50 11.52
C GLY A 183 -3.50 -10.35 10.57
N LEU A 184 -3.62 -10.68 9.29
CA LEU A 184 -3.60 -9.70 8.19
C LEU A 184 -4.97 -9.17 7.78
N GLN A 185 -6.09 -9.74 8.27
CA GLN A 185 -7.42 -9.33 7.81
C GLN A 185 -7.70 -7.85 8.07
N ALA A 186 -7.39 -7.34 9.27
CA ALA A 186 -7.65 -5.94 9.60
C ALA A 186 -6.82 -4.97 8.75
N SER A 187 -5.53 -5.24 8.58
CA SER A 187 -4.68 -4.39 7.77
C SER A 187 -5.04 -4.46 6.29
N ALA A 188 -5.37 -5.64 5.77
CA ALA A 188 -5.87 -5.81 4.40
C ALA A 188 -7.16 -5.02 4.13
N LEU A 189 -8.15 -5.09 5.03
CA LEU A 189 -9.39 -4.33 4.89
C LEU A 189 -9.15 -2.82 4.96
N THR A 190 -8.29 -2.39 5.87
CA THR A 190 -7.90 -0.97 6.02
C THR A 190 -7.21 -0.48 4.75
N HIS A 191 -6.26 -1.25 4.23
CA HIS A 191 -5.50 -0.93 3.03
C HIS A 191 -6.41 -0.86 1.81
N VAL A 192 -7.25 -1.87 1.58
CA VAL A 192 -8.21 -1.91 0.46
C VAL A 192 -9.19 -0.73 0.53
N ALA A 193 -9.77 -0.46 1.71
CA ALA A 193 -10.70 0.66 1.90
C ALA A 193 -10.01 2.00 1.64
N TRP A 194 -8.83 2.22 2.23
CA TRP A 194 -8.04 3.43 2.04
C TRP A 194 -7.68 3.63 0.56
N SER A 195 -7.15 2.59 -0.10
CA SER A 195 -6.76 2.65 -1.51
C SER A 195 -7.93 2.91 -2.45
N ALA A 196 -9.09 2.28 -2.21
CA ALA A 196 -10.29 2.52 -3.00
C ALA A 196 -10.73 3.99 -2.92
N LEU A 197 -10.74 4.56 -1.72
CA LEU A 197 -11.12 5.95 -1.50
C LEU A 197 -10.09 6.92 -2.11
N MET A 198 -8.79 6.63 -1.97
CA MET A 198 -7.72 7.42 -2.57
C MET A 198 -7.86 7.46 -4.10
N VAL A 199 -8.03 6.32 -4.77
CA VAL A 199 -8.20 6.25 -6.23
C VAL A 199 -9.49 6.96 -6.67
N ARG A 200 -10.58 6.83 -5.91
CA ARG A 200 -11.87 7.39 -6.31
C ARG A 200 -11.97 8.90 -6.14
N PHE A 201 -11.42 9.43 -5.05
CA PHE A 201 -11.69 10.81 -4.61
C PHE A 201 -10.50 11.76 -4.69
N LEU A 202 -9.27 11.26 -4.74
CA LEU A 202 -8.08 12.13 -4.78
C LEU A 202 -7.76 12.67 -6.18
N PRO A 203 -7.81 11.89 -7.28
CA PRO A 203 -7.51 12.41 -8.63
C PRO A 203 -8.37 13.62 -9.04
N PRO A 204 -9.70 13.64 -8.81
CA PRO A 204 -10.52 14.79 -9.17
C PRO A 204 -10.09 16.13 -8.54
N LEU A 205 -9.39 16.12 -7.40
CA LEU A 205 -8.86 17.34 -6.77
C LEU A 205 -7.71 17.98 -7.56
N PHE A 206 -6.98 17.18 -8.35
CA PHE A 206 -5.79 17.60 -9.09
C PHE A 206 -6.06 17.82 -10.58
N ARG A 207 -7.21 17.33 -11.06
CA ARG A 207 -7.79 17.70 -12.35
C ARG A 207 -8.03 19.21 -12.35
N ARG A 208 -7.06 19.98 -12.87
CA ARG A 208 -7.15 21.43 -12.99
C ARG A 208 -8.49 21.78 -13.66
N ALA A 209 -9.22 22.74 -13.09
CA ALA A 209 -10.25 23.46 -13.82
C ALA A 209 -9.64 23.89 -15.16
N GLY A 210 -10.29 23.52 -16.26
CA GLY A 210 -9.69 23.45 -17.58
C GLY A 210 -9.03 24.74 -18.08
N GLY A 211 -8.04 24.54 -18.96
CA GLY A 211 -7.73 25.42 -20.10
C GLY A 211 -7.52 26.91 -19.82
N ALA A 212 -6.27 27.30 -19.55
CA ALA A 212 -5.71 28.52 -20.14
C ALA A 212 -4.20 28.31 -20.33
N PRO A 213 -3.65 28.55 -21.53
CA PRO A 213 -2.19 28.62 -21.69
C PRO A 213 -1.67 29.79 -20.86
N ARG A 214 -0.53 29.59 -20.20
CA ARG A 214 0.24 30.73 -19.69
C ARG A 214 0.83 31.43 -20.90
N SER A 215 0.35 32.64 -21.18
CA SER A 215 1.01 33.64 -22.04
C SER A 215 2.39 33.98 -21.48
#